data_AF-A0A660T9G0-F1
#
_entry.id   AF-A0A660T9G0-F1
#
_cell.length_a   1.000
_cell.length_b   1.000
_cell.length_c   1.000
_cell.angle_alpha   90.00
_cell.angle_beta   90.00
_cell.angle_gamma   90.00
#
_symmetry.space_group_name_H-M   'P 1'
#
loop_
_entity.id
_entity.type
_entity.pdbx_description
1 polymer ?
#
loop_
_entity_poly.entity_id
_entity_poly.type
_entity_poly.pdbx_seq_one_letter_code
_entity_poly.pdbx_strand_id
1 'polypeptide(L)' 'MEEHNFFDTYNIDPLAFDRCGLKWETLEEISQNYDTIKTDLDFVGKQVLEQILKTPHVHSINYRIKEEEHLIEKI' A
#
# COMPACT_ATOMS: atom_id res chain seq x y z
N MET A 1 -1.80 12.82 -6.38
CA MET A 1 -2.77 12.54 -7.47
C MET A 1 -4.10 13.13 -7.04
N GLU A 2 -4.89 13.72 -7.93
CA GLU A 2 -6.22 14.25 -7.56
C GLU A 2 -7.26 13.12 -7.51
N GLU A 3 -8.29 13.24 -6.66
CA GLU A 3 -9.35 12.23 -6.41
C GLU A 3 -9.96 11.67 -7.71
N HIS A 4 -10.39 12.53 -8.63
CA HIS A 4 -11.03 12.08 -9.87
C HIS A 4 -10.09 11.20 -10.70
N ASN A 5 -8.82 11.59 -10.81
CA ASN A 5 -7.83 10.82 -11.56
C ASN A 5 -7.60 9.44 -10.94
N PHE A 6 -7.65 9.37 -9.60
CA PHE A 6 -7.52 8.13 -8.86
C PHE A 6 -8.71 7.20 -9.08
N PHE A 7 -9.94 7.73 -8.99
CA PHE A 7 -11.15 6.94 -9.24
C PHE A 7 -11.22 6.43 -10.67
N ASP A 8 -10.83 7.24 -11.65
CA ASP A 8 -10.77 6.80 -13.05
C ASP A 8 -9.69 5.72 -13.26
N THR A 9 -8.51 5.89 -12.67
CA THR A 9 -7.40 4.93 -12.78
C THR A 9 -7.75 3.55 -12.20
N TYR A 10 -8.44 3.53 -11.07
CA TYR A 10 -8.80 2.30 -10.36
C TYR A 10 -10.24 1.87 -10.57
N ASN A 11 -10.97 2.55 -11.46
CA ASN A 11 -12.37 2.27 -11.78
C ASN A 11 -13.27 2.19 -10.52
N ILE A 12 -13.13 3.19 -9.65
CA ILE A 12 -13.90 3.34 -8.41
C ILE A 12 -15.17 4.14 -8.69
N ASP A 13 -16.33 3.63 -8.27
CA ASP A 13 -17.60 4.36 -8.34
C ASP A 13 -17.62 5.46 -7.26
N PRO A 14 -17.66 6.76 -7.62
CA PRO A 14 -17.67 7.85 -6.66
C PRO A 14 -18.86 7.79 -5.70
N LEU A 15 -20.02 7.29 -6.16
CA LEU A 15 -21.20 7.15 -5.32
C LEU A 15 -21.05 5.99 -4.33
N ALA A 16 -20.34 4.91 -4.71
CA ALA A 16 -20.04 3.81 -3.80
C ALA A 16 -19.03 4.23 -2.73
N PHE A 17 -18.03 5.03 -3.13
CA PHE A 17 -17.06 5.60 -2.22
C PHE A 17 -17.72 6.55 -1.20
N ASP A 18 -18.53 7.51 -1.65
CA ASP A 18 -19.25 8.42 -0.74
C ASP A 18 -20.14 7.65 0.27
N ARG A 19 -20.82 6.60 -0.19
CA ARG A 19 -21.67 5.75 0.68
C ARG A 19 -20.90 4.95 1.73
N CYS A 20 -19.61 4.68 1.55
CA CYS A 20 -18.83 3.97 2.57
C CYS A 20 -18.46 4.88 3.75
N GLY A 21 -18.64 6.20 3.60
CA GLY A 21 -18.35 7.20 4.63
C GLY A 21 -16.87 7.52 4.79
N LEU A 22 -16.01 6.98 3.93
CA LEU A 22 -14.63 7.43 3.80
C LEU A 22 -14.59 8.77 3.07
N LYS A 23 -13.61 9.60 3.46
CA LYS A 23 -13.32 10.86 2.80
C LYS A 23 -12.01 10.74 2.05
N TRP A 24 -11.91 11.40 0.89
CA TRP A 24 -10.68 11.42 0.11
C TRP A 24 -9.49 11.94 0.91
N GLU A 25 -9.71 12.99 1.72
CA GLU A 25 -8.67 13.58 2.56
C GLU A 25 -8.10 12.56 3.56
N THR A 26 -8.92 11.64 4.05
CA THR A 26 -8.48 10.56 4.95
C THR A 26 -7.56 9.58 4.21
N LEU A 27 -7.85 9.25 2.94
CA LEU A 27 -6.95 8.42 2.14
C LEU A 27 -5.64 9.15 1.85
N GLU A 28 -5.67 10.44 1.58
CA GLU A 28 -4.46 11.24 1.38
C GLU A 28 -3.59 11.28 2.65
N GLU A 29 -4.19 11.48 3.82
CA GLU A 29 -3.48 11.43 5.11
C GLU A 29 -2.85 10.07 5.36
N ILE A 30 -3.57 8.97 5.06
CA ILE A 30 -3.04 7.60 5.17
C ILE A 30 -1.87 7.40 4.21
N SER A 31 -2.01 7.84 2.96
CA SER A 31 -0.96 7.75 1.92
C SER A 31 0.32 8.47 2.36
N GLN A 32 0.18 9.72 2.82
CA GLN A 32 1.30 10.53 3.30
C GLN A 32 1.96 9.92 4.53
N ASN A 33 1.16 9.46 5.50
CA ASN A 33 1.70 8.78 6.68
C ASN A 33 2.44 7.50 6.31
N TYR A 34 1.88 6.70 5.40
CA TYR A 34 2.50 5.46 4.95
C TYR A 34 3.85 5.72 4.26
N ASP A 35 3.97 6.78 3.46
CA ASP A 35 5.25 7.14 2.84
C ASP A 35 6.34 7.39 3.89
N THR A 36 6.00 8.03 5.02
CA THR A 36 6.96 8.27 6.10
C THR A 36 7.49 7.00 6.77
N ILE A 37 6.70 5.92 6.79
CA ILE A 37 7.09 4.63 7.42
C ILE A 37 7.63 3.62 6.40
N LYS A 38 7.55 3.92 5.10
CA LYS A 38 7.89 3.00 4.00
C LYS A 38 9.32 2.50 4.08
N THR A 39 10.25 3.35 4.53
CA THR A 39 11.67 3.00 4.71
C THR A 39 11.86 2.02 5.87
N ASP A 40 11.14 2.23 6.97
CA ASP A 40 11.19 1.32 8.13
C ASP A 40 10.56 -0.03 7.79
N LEU A 41 9.46 -0.04 7.03
CA LEU A 41 8.87 -1.26 6.49
C LEU A 41 9.83 -1.99 5.57
N ASP A 42 10.57 -1.28 4.72
CA ASP A 42 11.57 -1.88 3.84
C ASP A 42 12.69 -2.57 4.64
N PHE A 43 13.19 -1.88 5.67
CA PHE A 43 14.20 -2.41 6.56
C PHE A 43 13.73 -3.69 7.26
N VAL A 44 12.54 -3.65 7.88
CA VAL A 44 11.94 -4.81 8.58
C VAL A 44 11.70 -5.96 7.60
N GLY A 45 11.15 -5.68 6.41
CA GLY A 45 10.88 -6.70 5.42
C GLY A 45 12.15 -7.39 4.91
N LYS A 46 13.24 -6.65 4.73
CA LYS A 46 14.57 -7.24 4.41
C LYS A 46 15.10 -8.12 5.52
N GLN A 47 14.98 -7.71 6.79
CA GLN A 47 15.39 -8.55 7.92
C GLN A 47 14.61 -9.86 7.94
N VAL A 48 13.30 -9.82 7.72
CA VAL A 48 12.46 -11.03 7.65
C VAL A 48 12.85 -11.90 6.46
N LEU A 49 13.06 -11.31 5.29
CA LEU A 49 13.48 -11.99 4.06
C LEU A 49 14.77 -12.79 4.29
N GLU A 50 15.77 -12.18 4.93
CA GLU A 50 17.04 -12.83 5.26
C GLU A 50 16.87 -14.04 6.18
N GLN A 51 15.94 -14.00 7.13
CA GLN A 51 15.67 -15.15 8.00
C GLN A 51 14.95 -16.27 7.23
N ILE A 52 14.00 -15.92 6.37
CA ILE A 52 13.26 -16.90 5.57
C ILE A 52 14.20 -17.62 4.59
N LEU A 53 15.10 -16.88 3.93
CA LEU A 53 16.08 -17.44 2.97
C LEU A 53 17.08 -18.41 3.62
N LYS A 54 17.30 -18.35 4.93
CA LYS A 54 18.13 -19.33 5.66
C LYS A 54 17.43 -20.66 5.90
N THR A 55 16.13 -20.76 5.60
CA THR A 55 15.34 -21.98 5.81
C THR A 55 15.65 -22.99 4.70
N PRO A 56 16.06 -24.24 5.01
CA PRO A 56 16.55 -25.21 4.01
C PRO A 56 15.56 -25.56 2.89
N HIS A 57 14.26 -25.37 3.11
CA HIS A 57 13.20 -25.72 2.17
C HIS A 57 12.69 -24.55 1.32
N VAL A 58 13.21 -23.33 1.53
CA VAL A 58 12.83 -22.16 0.74
C VAL A 58 13.79 -22.03 -0.43
N HIS A 59 13.29 -22.24 -1.65
CA HIS A 59 14.10 -22.12 -2.86
C HIS A 59 14.23 -20.66 -3.33
N SER A 60 13.14 -19.90 -3.26
CA SER A 60 13.12 -18.48 -3.59
C SER A 60 11.93 -17.81 -2.90
N ILE A 61 12.07 -16.51 -2.69
CA ILE A 61 11.01 -15.65 -2.16
C ILE A 61 11.15 -14.28 -2.83
N ASN A 62 10.02 -13.71 -3.25
CA ASN A 62 9.96 -12.37 -3.77
C ASN A 62 9.30 -11.48 -2.73
N TYR A 63 9.82 -10.27 -2.59
CA TYR A 63 9.39 -9.29 -1.62
C TYR A 63 9.27 -7.93 -2.30
N ARG A 64 8.23 -7.20 -1.90
CA ARG A 64 7.96 -5.84 -2.36
C ARG A 64 7.22 -5.08 -1.27
N ILE A 65 7.61 -3.83 -1.06
CA ILE A 65 6.79 -2.83 -0.36
C ILE A 65 5.79 -2.23 -1.35
N LYS A 66 4.52 -2.12 -0.94
CA LYS A 66 3.49 -1.47 -1.76
C LYS A 66 3.84 0.01 -1.92
N GLU A 67 3.55 0.55 -3.10
CA GLU A 67 3.47 2.01 -3.26
C GLU A 67 2.26 2.53 -2.49
N GLU A 68 2.36 3.76 -2.00
CA GLU A 68 1.31 4.45 -1.25
C GLU A 68 0.00 4.53 -2.05
N GLU A 69 0.07 4.76 -3.36
CA GLU A 69 -1.10 4.77 -4.25
C GLU A 69 -1.83 3.40 -4.27
N HIS A 70 -1.07 2.31 -4.39
CA HIS A 70 -1.61 0.94 -4.35
C HIS A 70 -2.01 0.49 -2.94
N LEU A 71 -1.64 1.24 -1.90
CA LEU A 71 -2.14 0.99 -0.55
C LEU A 71 -3.54 1.55 -0.43
N ILE A 72 -3.74 2.83 -0.78
CA ILE A 72 -5.03 3.50 -0.66
C ILE A 72 -6.07 2.97 -1.64
N GLU A 73 -5.65 2.39 -2.78
CA GLU A 73 -6.54 1.68 -3.71
C GLU A 73 -7.22 0.47 -3.07
N LYS A 74 -6.56 -0.14 -2.08
CA LYS A 74 -6.99 -1.39 -1.48
C LYS A 74 -7.88 -1.19 -0.24
N ILE A 75 -7.96 0.06 0.23
CA ILE A 75 -8.78 0.49 1.37
C ILE A 75 -10.18 0.82 0.85
#